data_AF-A0A382GDG0-F1
#
_entry.id   AF-A0A382GDG0-F1
#
_cell.length_a   1.000
_cell.length_b   1.000
_cell.length_c   1.000
_cell.angle_alpha   90.00
_cell.angle_beta   90.00
_cell.angle_gamma   90.00
#
_symmetry.space_group_name_H-M   'P 1'
#
loop_
_entity.id
_entity.type
_entity.pdbx_description
1 polymer ?
#
loop_
_entity_poly.entity_id
_entity_poly.type
_entity_poly.pdbx_seq_one_letter_code
_entity_poly.pdbx_strand_id
1 'polypeptide(L)' 'YDLTDSRRDPNVVFPMDTLRGLVREGTVGELSHCAYTFMGGIYSARKVRDVLAPALVTRLLQDKVDVALMVPV' A
#
# COMPACT_ATOMS: atom_id res chain seq x y z
N TYR A 1 -13.60 -12.78 -11.54
CA TYR A 1 -12.99 -12.96 -10.20
C TYR A 1 -14.09 -12.82 -9.16
N ASP A 2 -14.00 -13.57 -8.06
CA ASP A 2 -14.97 -13.49 -6.97
C ASP A 2 -14.70 -12.24 -6.12
N LEU A 3 -15.75 -11.50 -5.77
CA LEU A 3 -15.69 -10.27 -4.98
C LEU A 3 -16.44 -10.41 -3.64
N THR A 4 -16.98 -11.59 -3.34
CA THR A 4 -17.87 -11.82 -2.20
C THR A 4 -17.19 -11.40 -0.89
N ASP A 5 -15.97 -11.86 -0.65
CA ASP A 5 -15.23 -11.53 0.57
C ASP A 5 -14.85 -10.06 0.65
N SER A 6 -14.36 -9.47 -0.45
CA SER A 6 -14.00 -8.03 -0.48
C SER A 6 -15.19 -7.09 -0.25
N ARG A 7 -16.40 -7.51 -0.64
CA ARG A 7 -17.64 -6.77 -0.40
C ARG A 7 -18.13 -6.93 1.04
N ARG A 8 -17.82 -8.07 1.67
CA ARG A 8 -18.16 -8.35 3.05
C ARG A 8 -17.19 -7.69 4.02
N ASP A 9 -15.90 -7.74 3.72
CA ASP A 9 -14.82 -7.16 4.52
C ASP A 9 -13.74 -6.54 3.60
N PRO A 10 -13.67 -5.22 3.49
CA PRO A 10 -12.64 -4.54 2.71
C PRO A 10 -11.20 -4.80 3.19
N ASN A 11 -11.01 -5.24 4.45
CA ASN A 11 -9.67 -5.50 4.99
C ASN A 11 -8.98 -6.70 4.33
N VAL A 12 -9.72 -7.56 3.62
CA VAL A 12 -9.12 -8.64 2.81
C VAL A 12 -8.38 -8.10 1.59
N VAL A 13 -8.71 -6.89 1.14
CA VAL A 13 -8.03 -6.20 0.03
C VAL A 13 -6.98 -5.24 0.55
N PHE A 14 -7.33 -4.43 1.56
CA PHE A 14 -6.41 -3.46 2.15
C PHE A 14 -6.57 -3.45 3.67
N PRO A 15 -5.67 -4.09 4.43
CA PRO A 15 -5.89 -4.48 5.84
C PRO A 15 -5.70 -3.32 6.83
N MET A 16 -6.45 -2.23 6.65
CA MET A 16 -6.30 -1.01 7.43
C MET A 16 -6.61 -1.19 8.92
N ASP A 17 -7.61 -1.99 9.25
CA ASP A 17 -7.99 -2.20 10.65
C ASP A 17 -6.94 -3.06 11.36
N THR A 18 -6.36 -4.04 10.68
CA THR A 18 -5.22 -4.81 11.18
C THR A 18 -4.01 -3.91 11.43
N LEU A 19 -3.65 -3.04 10.48
CA LEU A 19 -2.54 -2.11 10.63
C LEU A 19 -2.76 -1.13 11.80
N ARG A 20 -3.98 -0.62 11.97
CA ARG A 20 -4.34 0.22 13.13
C ARG A 20 -4.28 -0.55 14.44
N GLY A 21 -4.62 -1.85 14.42
CA GLY A 21 -4.44 -2.75 15.55
C GLY A 21 -2.99 -2.84 15.98
N LEU A 22 -2.07 -3.05 15.03
CA LEU A 22 -0.63 -3.10 15.30
C LEU A 22 -0.08 -1.78 15.87
N VAL A 23 -0.63 -0.63 15.45
CA VAL A 23 -0.27 0.66 16.07
C VAL A 23 -0.77 0.74 17.52
N ARG A 24 -2.02 0.35 17.77
CA ARG A 24 -2.57 0.34 19.15
C ARG A 24 -1.81 -0.59 20.08
N GLU A 25 -1.30 -1.70 19.57
CA GLU A 25 -0.50 -2.67 20.31
C GLU A 25 0.94 -2.20 20.55
N GLY A 26 1.37 -1.12 19.88
CA GLY A 26 2.72 -0.57 19.97
C GLY A 26 3.76 -1.34 19.13
N THR A 27 3.34 -2.31 18.31
CA THR A 27 4.22 -3.05 17.39
C THR A 27 4.68 -2.15 16.24
N VAL A 28 3.80 -1.29 15.75
CA VAL A 28 4.11 -0.24 14.76
C VAL A 28 3.96 1.11 15.44
N GLY A 29 4.90 2.03 15.23
CA GLY A 29 4.84 3.35 15.86
C GLY A 29 3.66 4.19 15.35
N GLU A 30 3.57 4.34 14.03
CA GLU A 30 2.50 5.07 13.37
C GLU A 30 2.27 4.59 11.93
N LEU A 31 1.16 5.01 11.32
CA LEU A 31 0.90 4.82 9.89
C LEU A 31 1.03 6.15 9.17
N SER A 32 1.59 6.13 7.96
CA SER A 32 1.60 7.31 7.10
C SER A 32 0.17 7.81 6.81
N HIS A 33 0.03 9.12 6.66
CA HIS A 33 -1.22 9.76 6.24
C HIS A 33 -1.63 9.39 4.81
N CYS A 34 -0.68 8.94 3.97
CA CYS A 34 -0.90 8.63 2.57
C CYS A 34 -0.70 7.14 2.28
N ALA A 35 -1.69 6.53 1.63
CA ALA A 35 -1.57 5.24 0.97
C ALA A 35 -1.48 5.48 -0.55
N TYR A 36 -0.48 4.89 -1.20
CA TYR A 36 -0.28 5.01 -2.63
C TYR A 36 -0.80 3.77 -3.35
N THR A 37 -1.46 3.98 -4.49
CA THR A 37 -1.93 2.90 -5.36
C THR A 37 -1.54 3.18 -6.81
N PHE A 38 -1.41 2.13 -7.60
CA PHE A 38 -1.17 2.19 -9.03
C PHE A 38 -1.88 1.01 -9.71
N MET A 39 -2.18 1.18 -10.99
CA MET A 39 -2.93 0.17 -11.74
C MET A 39 -2.05 -1.07 -11.93
N GLY A 40 -2.54 -2.23 -11.47
CA GLY A 40 -1.81 -3.50 -11.49
C GLY A 40 -1.61 -4.10 -12.89
N GLY A 41 -2.42 -3.70 -13.87
CA GLY A 41 -2.24 -4.06 -15.28
C GLY A 41 -1.03 -3.32 -15.88
N ILE A 42 0.16 -3.76 -15.51
CA ILE A 42 1.42 -3.19 -15.98
C ILE A 42 1.68 -3.71 -17.40
N TYR A 43 1.44 -2.86 -18.39
CA TYR A 43 1.71 -3.16 -19.81
C TYR A 43 3.15 -2.85 -20.24
N SER A 44 3.96 -2.23 -19.38
CA SER A 44 5.35 -1.89 -19.67
C SER A 44 6.21 -1.85 -18.41
N ALA A 45 7.06 -2.87 -18.23
CA ALA A 45 8.05 -2.91 -17.16
C ALA A 45 9.03 -1.72 -17.24
N ARG A 46 9.35 -1.26 -18.46
CA ARG A 46 10.18 -0.06 -18.68
C ARG A 46 9.55 1.18 -18.05
N LYS A 47 8.27 1.46 -18.30
CA LYS A 47 7.58 2.62 -17.70
C LYS A 47 7.52 2.52 -16.18
N VAL A 48 7.36 1.31 -15.64
CA VAL A 48 7.38 1.12 -14.18
C VAL A 48 8.73 1.48 -13.61
N ARG A 49 9.80 0.93 -14.18
CA ARG A 49 11.17 1.15 -13.72
C ARG A 49 11.62 2.62 -13.87
N ASP A 50 11.32 3.23 -15.02
CA ASP A 50 11.90 4.52 -15.39
C ASP A 50 11.04 5.71 -14.94
N VAL A 51 9.75 5.49 -14.61
CA VAL A 51 8.81 6.58 -14.27
C VAL A 51 8.06 6.32 -12.96
N LEU A 52 7.29 5.22 -12.88
CA LEU A 52 6.38 5.00 -11.75
C LEU A 52 7.13 4.76 -10.43
N ALA A 53 8.06 3.81 -10.42
CA ALA A 53 8.79 3.43 -9.20
C ALA A 53 9.62 4.60 -8.65
N PRO A 54 10.40 5.36 -9.46
CA PRO A 54 11.10 6.54 -8.96
C PRO A 54 10.17 7.61 -8.37
N ALA A 55 9.01 7.85 -9.00
CA ALA A 55 8.03 8.81 -8.51
C ALA A 55 7.34 8.35 -7.22
N LEU A 56 7.18 7.05 -7.01
CA LEU A 56 6.65 6.49 -5.76
C LEU A 56 7.70 6.57 -4.64
N VAL A 57 8.95 6.17 -4.92
CA VAL A 57 10.06 6.25 -3.96
C VAL A 57 10.26 7.69 -3.48
N THR A 58 10.21 8.67 -4.39
CA THR A 58 10.35 10.09 -4.03
C THR A 58 9.30 10.51 -3.00
N ARG A 59 8.05 10.07 -3.16
CA ARG A 59 6.95 10.38 -2.23
C ARG A 59 7.11 9.67 -0.90
N LEU A 60 7.46 8.38 -0.91
CA LEU A 60 7.72 7.62 0.32
C LEU A 60 8.86 8.24 1.15
N LEU A 61 9.92 8.72 0.49
CA LEU A 61 11.01 9.43 1.17
C LEU A 61 10.56 10.77 1.74
N GLN A 62 9.70 11.51 1.04
CA GLN A 62 9.11 12.76 1.54
C GLN A 62 8.20 12.54 2.75
N ASP A 63 7.46 11.44 2.74
CA ASP A 63 6.60 11.00 3.86
C ASP A 63 7.40 10.44 5.03
N LYS A 64 8.73 10.27 4.88
CA LYS A 64 9.66 9.77 5.90
C LYS A 64 9.25 8.43 6.48
N VAL A 65 8.69 7.55 5.66
CA VAL A 65 8.32 6.19 6.10
C VAL A 65 9.56 5.31 6.25
N ASP A 66 9.63 4.55 7.34
CA ASP A 66 10.70 3.57 7.56
C ASP A 66 10.50 2.28 6.75
N VAL A 67 9.23 1.90 6.53
CA VAL A 67 8.85 0.65 5.87
C VAL A 67 7.68 0.90 4.91
N ALA A 68 7.75 0.32 3.72
CA ALA A 68 6.66 0.28 2.76
C ALA A 68 6.09 -1.14 2.66
N LEU A 69 4.79 -1.29 2.90
CA LEU A 69 4.07 -2.56 2.72
C LEU A 69 3.42 -2.58 1.33
N MET A 70 3.83 -3.52 0.49
CA MET A 70 3.16 -3.77 -0.79
C MET A 70 2.04 -4.78 -0.61
N VAL A 71 0.81 -4.34 -0.88
CA VAL A 71 -0.38 -5.19 -0.80
C VAL A 71 -0.81 -5.57 -2.23
N PRO A 72 -0.71 -6.85 -2.61
CA PRO A 72 -1.28 -7.31 -3.88
C PRO A 72 -2.81 -7.36 -3.75
N VAL A 73 -3.51 -6.68 -4.66
CA VAL A 73 -4.97 -6.64 -4.75
C VAL A 73 -5.48 -7.33 -5.99
#